data_AF-A0A150FWG2-F1
#
_entry.id   AF-A0A150FWG2-F1
#
_cell.length_a   1.000
_cell.length_b   1.000
_cell.length_c   1.000
_cell.angle_alpha   90.00
_cell.angle_beta   90.00
_cell.angle_gamma   90.00
#
_symmetry.space_group_name_H-M   'P 1'
#
loop_
_entity.id
_entity.type
_entity.pdbx_description
1 polymer ?
#
loop_
_entity_poly.entity_id
_entity_poly.type
_entity_poly.pdbx_seq_one_letter_code
_entity_poly.pdbx_strand_id
1 'polypeptide(L)'
;MSKAAVNMLGMTLAVDLKPQGVAVGLLHPGFVATDMTAKYHGMDGVIGPEQSADDLVRIMTTQLSMETTGTFWHRNGSVLPW
;
A
#
# COMPACT_ATOMS: atom_id res chain seq x y z
N MET A 1 -3.96 -7.85 13.43
CA MET A 1 -5.08 -7.06 14.00
C MET A 1 -5.00 -5.59 13.57
N SER A 2 -4.03 -4.78 14.01
CA SER A 2 -4.03 -3.33 13.73
C SER A 2 -4.01 -2.94 12.25
N LYS A 3 -3.25 -3.64 11.40
CA LYS A 3 -3.22 -3.37 9.94
C LYS A 3 -4.52 -3.74 9.22
N ALA A 4 -5.20 -4.80 9.68
CA ALA A 4 -6.54 -5.11 9.18
C ALA A 4 -7.55 -4.02 9.55
N ALA A 5 -7.45 -3.45 10.76
CA ALA A 5 -8.28 -2.31 11.15
C ALA A 5 -8.01 -1.06 10.30
N VAL A 6 -6.73 -0.75 9.99
CA VAL A 6 -6.37 0.34 9.07
C VAL A 6 -6.95 0.10 7.67
N ASN A 7 -6.89 -1.14 7.17
CA ASN A 7 -7.46 -1.51 5.88
C ASN A 7 -8.97 -1.24 5.82
N MET A 8 -9.71 -1.64 6.85
CA MET A 8 -11.15 -1.34 6.93
C MET A 8 -11.43 0.16 6.98
N LEU A 9 -10.66 0.91 7.76
CA LEU A 9 -10.79 2.36 7.87
C LEU A 9 -10.51 3.05 6.53
N GLY A 10 -9.50 2.60 5.79
CA GLY A 10 -9.19 3.10 4.45
C GLY A 10 -10.32 2.86 3.45
N MET A 11 -10.98 1.69 3.50
CA MET A 11 -12.15 1.41 2.67
C MET A 11 -13.34 2.30 3.03
N THR A 12 -13.60 2.53 4.33
CA THR A 12 -14.64 3.48 4.76
C THR A 12 -14.34 4.89 4.27
N LEU A 13 -13.10 5.38 4.39
CA LEU A 13 -12.69 6.68 3.86
C LEU A 13 -12.85 6.76 2.34
N ALA A 14 -12.56 5.68 1.61
CA ALA A 14 -12.74 5.64 0.17
C ALA A 14 -14.21 5.85 -0.23
N VAL A 15 -15.17 5.35 0.55
CA VAL A 15 -16.60 5.57 0.35
C VAL A 15 -16.99 7.00 0.71
N ASP A 16 -16.59 7.46 1.90
CA ASP A 16 -16.99 8.78 2.44
C ASP A 16 -16.43 9.95 1.61
N LEU A 17 -15.23 9.80 1.06
CA LEU A 17 -14.56 10.83 0.28
C LEU A 17 -14.85 10.76 -1.22
N LYS A 18 -15.53 9.70 -1.70
CA LYS A 18 -15.87 9.53 -3.11
C LYS A 18 -16.66 10.72 -3.69
N PRO A 19 -17.68 11.28 -3.02
CA PRO A 19 -18.40 12.46 -3.51
C PRO A 19 -17.54 13.72 -3.65
N GLN A 20 -16.39 13.76 -2.95
CA GLN A 20 -15.46 14.89 -2.97
C GLN A 20 -14.35 14.71 -4.03
N GLY A 21 -14.36 13.62 -4.79
CA GLY A 21 -13.35 13.37 -5.82
C GLY A 21 -11.96 13.03 -5.27
N VAL A 22 -11.87 12.54 -4.03
CA VAL A 22 -10.60 12.14 -3.40
C VAL A 22 -10.47 10.61 -3.41
N ALA A 23 -9.42 10.12 -4.09
CA ALA A 23 -9.11 8.70 -4.13
C ALA A 23 -8.29 8.28 -2.91
N VAL A 24 -8.58 7.11 -2.35
CA VAL A 24 -7.89 6.52 -1.19
C VAL A 24 -7.28 5.19 -1.61
N GLY A 25 -5.99 5.02 -1.35
CA GLY A 25 -5.24 3.80 -1.65
C GLY A 25 -4.59 3.20 -0.41
N LEU A 26 -4.67 1.88 -0.26
CA LEU A 26 -3.94 1.16 0.77
C LEU A 26 -2.72 0.48 0.14
N LEU A 27 -1.55 0.65 0.75
CA LEU A 27 -0.27 0.29 0.16
C LEU A 27 0.53 -0.63 1.08
N HIS A 28 0.83 -1.83 0.60
CA HIS A 28 1.73 -2.77 1.23
C HIS A 28 3.15 -2.58 0.65
N PRO A 29 4.12 -2.10 1.44
CA PRO A 29 5.46 -1.75 0.95
C PRO A 29 6.31 -2.95 0.54
N GLY A 30 5.85 -4.16 0.84
CA GLY A 30 6.65 -5.39 0.74
C GLY A 30 7.40 -5.62 2.05
N PHE A 31 8.36 -6.55 2.02
CA PHE A 31 9.23 -6.78 3.16
C PHE A 31 10.47 -5.90 3.02
N VAL A 32 10.51 -4.77 3.71
CA VAL A 32 11.51 -3.73 3.49
C VAL A 32 12.60 -3.78 4.55
N ALA A 33 13.87 -3.69 4.17
CA ALA A 33 15.03 -3.61 5.06
C ALA A 33 15.06 -2.28 5.83
N THR A 34 14.33 -2.21 6.94
CA THR A 34 14.29 -1.08 7.88
C THR A 34 14.62 -1.57 9.29
N ASP A 35 14.74 -0.68 10.27
CA ASP A 35 14.95 -1.07 11.67
C ASP A 35 13.85 -2.03 12.19
N MET A 36 12.61 -1.88 11.69
CA MET A 36 11.48 -2.76 12.05
C MET A 36 11.72 -4.23 11.65
N THR A 37 12.55 -4.46 10.63
CA THR A 37 12.80 -5.76 10.03
C THR A 37 14.27 -6.17 10.13
N ALA A 38 15.08 -5.46 10.93
CA ALA A 38 16.54 -5.64 11.06
C ALA A 38 16.99 -7.11 11.15
N LYS A 39 16.26 -7.92 11.93
CA LYS A 39 16.55 -9.35 12.12
C LYS A 39 16.40 -10.23 10.87
N TYR A 40 15.84 -9.68 9.79
CA TYR A 40 15.56 -10.37 8.53
C TYR A 40 16.32 -9.75 7.34
N HIS A 41 17.18 -8.76 7.57
CA HIS A 41 17.98 -8.17 6.50
C HIS A 41 18.83 -9.25 5.80
N GLY A 42 18.88 -9.18 4.47
CA GLY A 42 19.58 -10.17 3.63
C GLY A 42 18.82 -11.48 3.38
N MET A 43 17.62 -11.66 3.93
CA MET A 43 16.74 -12.75 3.52
C MET A 43 16.19 -12.53 2.11
N ASP A 44 15.93 -13.63 1.41
CA ASP A 44 15.32 -13.58 0.08
C ASP A 44 13.93 -12.90 0.13
N GLY A 45 13.65 -12.07 -0.86
CA GLY A 45 12.45 -11.25 -0.93
C GLY A 45 12.45 -9.98 -0.06
N VAL A 46 13.50 -9.70 0.71
CA VAL A 46 13.67 -8.42 1.41
C VAL A 46 14.26 -7.37 0.46
N ILE A 47 13.60 -6.22 0.36
CA ILE A 47 13.97 -5.13 -0.55
C ILE A 47 14.48 -3.89 0.19
N GLY A 48 15.20 -3.03 -0.52
CA GLY A 48 15.66 -1.74 0.00
C GLY A 48 14.53 -0.73 0.20
N PRO A 49 14.66 0.21 1.17
CA PRO A 49 13.70 1.29 1.39
C PRO A 49 13.44 2.17 0.15
N GLU A 50 14.49 2.52 -0.58
CA GLU A 50 14.40 3.37 -1.78
C GLU A 50 13.57 2.70 -2.87
N GLN A 51 13.83 1.42 -3.13
CA GLN A 51 13.05 0.64 -4.10
C GLN A 51 11.58 0.56 -3.69
N SER A 52 11.29 0.27 -2.42
CA SER A 52 9.92 0.22 -1.92
C SER A 52 9.20 1.55 -2.10
N ALA A 53 9.84 2.67 -1.77
CA ALA A 53 9.27 4.00 -1.92
C ALA A 53 8.95 4.32 -3.39
N ASP A 54 9.89 4.09 -4.30
CA ASP A 54 9.70 4.32 -5.74
C ASP A 54 8.55 3.49 -6.30
N ASP A 55 8.47 2.23 -5.89
CA ASP A 55 7.39 1.33 -6.30
C ASP A 55 6.01 1.82 -5.82
N LEU A 56 5.91 2.29 -4.58
CA LEU A 56 4.67 2.84 -4.04
C LEU A 56 4.28 4.15 -4.74
N VAL A 57 5.23 5.04 -5.01
CA VAL A 57 5.00 6.28 -5.77
C VAL A 57 4.49 5.98 -7.18
N ARG A 58 5.07 4.96 -7.83
CA ARG A 58 4.58 4.51 -9.14
C ARG A 58 3.13 4.04 -9.06
N ILE A 59 2.73 3.27 -8.05
CA ILE A 59 1.33 2.83 -7.89
C ILE A 59 0.41 4.04 -7.71
N MET A 60 0.77 4.97 -6.83
CA MET A 60 -0.04 6.18 -6.57
C MET A 60 -0.24 7.04 -7.82
N THR A 61 0.77 7.13 -8.69
CA THR A 61 0.72 7.99 -9.88
C THR A 61 0.14 7.30 -11.12
N THR A 62 0.14 5.97 -11.18
CA THR A 62 -0.26 5.21 -12.38
C THR A 62 -1.51 4.37 -12.22
N GLN A 63 -1.88 3.98 -10.99
CA GLN A 63 -2.98 3.05 -10.74
C GLN A 63 -4.08 3.61 -9.84
N LEU A 64 -3.75 4.52 -8.91
CA LEU A 64 -4.74 5.12 -8.02
C LEU A 64 -5.58 6.15 -8.78
N SER A 65 -6.88 5.92 -8.82
CA SER A 65 -7.88 6.78 -9.44
C SER A 65 -9.19 6.71 -8.67
N MET A 66 -10.19 7.51 -9.09
CA MET A 66 -11.54 7.41 -8.53
C MET A 66 -12.23 6.08 -8.85
N GLU A 67 -11.79 5.37 -9.89
CA GLU A 67 -12.32 4.05 -10.25
C GLU A 67 -11.72 2.95 -9.37
N THR A 68 -10.47 3.14 -8.92
CA THR A 68 -9.72 2.16 -8.14
C THR A 68 -9.60 2.51 -6.65
N THR A 69 -10.23 3.60 -6.20
CA THR A 69 -10.28 4.02 -4.79
C THR A 69 -10.80 2.89 -3.89
N GLY A 70 -10.20 2.73 -2.72
CA GLY A 70 -10.52 1.66 -1.75
C GLY A 70 -9.78 0.35 -1.99
N THR A 71 -8.91 0.26 -3.00
CA THR A 71 -8.12 -0.95 -3.31
C THR A 71 -6.87 -1.05 -2.43
N PHE A 72 -6.43 -2.28 -2.16
CA PHE A 72 -5.19 -2.60 -1.46
C PHE A 72 -4.16 -3.18 -2.42
N TRP A 73 -2.97 -2.57 -2.50
CA TRP A 73 -1.92 -2.98 -3.44
C TRP A 73 -0.65 -3.41 -2.75
N HIS A 74 -0.01 -4.43 -3.30
CA HIS A 74 1.39 -4.73 -3.03
C HIS A 74 2.31 -3.84 -3.87
N ARG A 75 3.53 -3.55 -3.40
CA ARG A 75 4.53 -2.73 -4.12
C ARG A 75 4.78 -3.15 -5.57
N ASN A 76 4.53 -4.42 -5.93
CA ASN A 76 4.67 -4.89 -7.31
C ASN A 76 3.49 -4.52 -8.22
N GLY A 77 2.49 -3.80 -7.70
CA GLY A 77 1.30 -3.37 -8.44
C GLY A 77 0.17 -4.40 -8.45
N SER A 78 0.32 -5.56 -7.80
CA SER A 78 -0.79 -6.52 -7.68
C SER A 78 -1.79 -6.06 -6.62
N VAL A 79 -3.07 -6.20 -6.91
CA VAL A 79 -4.14 -6.07 -5.91
C VAL A 79 -4.05 -7.23 -4.93
N LEU A 80 -4.11 -6.93 -3.64
CA LEU A 80 -4.14 -7.90 -2.56
C LEU A 80 -5.60 -8.15 -2.10
N PRO A 81 -5.93 -9.39 -1.71
CA PRO A 81 -7.17 -9.65 -1.00
C PRO A 81 -7.12 -9.07 0.43
N TRP A 82 -8.28 -8.95 1.05
CA TRP A 82 -8.42 -8.60 2.46
C TRP A 82 -8.13 -9.80 3.37
#